data_AF-A0A842R577-F1
#
_entry.id   AF-A0A842R577-F1
#
_cell.length_a   1.000
_cell.length_b   1.000
_cell.length_c   1.000
_cell.angle_alpha   90.00
_cell.angle_beta   90.00
_cell.angle_gamma   90.00
#
_symmetry.space_group_name_H-M   'P 1'
#
loop_
_entity.id
_entity.type
_entity.pdbx_description
1 polymer ?
#
loop_
_entity_poly.entity_id
_entity_poly.type
_entity_poly.pdbx_seq_one_letter_code
_entity_poly.pdbx_strand_id
1 'polypeptide(L)'
;MEKKVSSSAIIRDGFIYPRAWYTAMVTVVILDSNFLFVPLQFKIDIFHEIPRLVEGSTRLVIPRGVIDEMNRIASGNRGYQRGRDARTALLLAEGKQEHGGVIVLDVPLDEGEPVDDYVIRIALEMLQDPEKFQKEVQPVEAVVIATNDKEVKEKAIENVIRIIELRGKTQLAFR
;
A
#
# COMPACT_ATOMS: atom_id res chain seq x y z
N MET A 1 -10.11 -9.46 -43.34
CA MET A 1 -10.52 -8.06 -43.05
C MET A 1 -10.12 -7.75 -41.62
N GLU A 2 -8.87 -7.35 -41.41
CA GLU A 2 -8.33 -6.99 -40.10
C GLU A 2 -8.93 -5.63 -39.68
N LYS A 3 -9.70 -5.61 -38.59
CA LYS A 3 -10.17 -4.34 -38.03
C LYS A 3 -8.98 -3.64 -37.39
N LYS A 4 -8.52 -2.54 -38.00
CA LYS A 4 -7.62 -1.55 -37.38
C LYS A 4 -8.22 -1.14 -36.02
N VAL A 5 -7.60 -1.57 -34.93
CA VAL A 5 -7.88 -1.02 -33.60
C VAL A 5 -7.36 0.41 -33.59
N SER A 6 -8.24 1.37 -33.32
CA SER A 6 -7.91 2.80 -33.21
C SER A 6 -6.79 3.01 -32.17
N SER A 7 -5.82 3.88 -32.45
CA SER A 7 -4.68 4.23 -31.59
C SER A 7 -5.06 4.73 -30.17
N SER A 8 -6.35 4.96 -29.95
CA SER A 8 -7.00 5.46 -28.74
C SER A 8 -7.53 4.39 -27.78
N ALA A 9 -7.34 3.09 -28.06
CA ALA A 9 -7.84 2.01 -27.22
C ALA A 9 -6.76 0.93 -26.97
N ILE A 10 -6.80 0.30 -25.79
CA ILE A 10 -5.93 -0.81 -25.38
C ILE A 10 -6.80 -2.07 -25.21
N ILE A 11 -6.30 -3.22 -25.66
CA ILE A 11 -6.95 -4.52 -25.48
C ILE A 11 -6.20 -5.30 -24.39
N ARG A 12 -6.89 -5.71 -23.33
CA ARG A 12 -6.32 -6.53 -22.25
C ARG A 12 -7.39 -7.52 -21.77
N ASP A 13 -6.99 -8.79 -21.60
CA ASP A 13 -7.87 -9.89 -21.17
C ASP A 13 -9.18 -10.04 -21.98
N GLY A 14 -9.14 -9.67 -23.26
CA GLY A 14 -10.30 -9.73 -24.16
C GLY A 14 -11.23 -8.52 -24.10
N PHE A 15 -10.96 -7.53 -23.25
CA PHE A 15 -11.74 -6.29 -23.12
C PHE A 15 -11.04 -5.10 -23.79
N ILE A 16 -11.84 -4.16 -24.32
CA ILE A 16 -11.35 -2.94 -24.98
C ILE A 16 -11.54 -1.76 -24.03
N TYR A 17 -10.44 -1.11 -23.64
CA TYR A 17 -10.46 0.05 -22.77
C TYR A 17 -10.05 1.31 -23.54
N PRO A 18 -10.71 2.46 -23.30
CA PRO A 18 -10.19 3.74 -23.77
C PRO A 18 -8.78 3.97 -23.20
N ARG A 19 -7.81 4.37 -24.02
CA ARG A 19 -6.42 4.61 -23.60
C ARG A 19 -6.31 5.63 -22.46
N ALA A 20 -7.23 6.60 -22.41
CA ALA A 20 -7.32 7.58 -21.33
C ALA A 20 -7.59 6.95 -19.96
N TRP A 21 -8.30 5.81 -19.91
CA TRP A 21 -8.56 5.09 -18.68
C TRP A 21 -7.27 4.47 -18.14
N TYR A 22 -6.44 3.92 -19.04
CA TYR A 22 -5.14 3.35 -18.68
C TYR A 22 -4.18 4.39 -18.08
N THR A 23 -4.13 5.60 -18.64
CA THR A 23 -3.31 6.70 -18.09
C THR A 23 -3.79 7.17 -16.71
N ALA A 24 -5.02 6.83 -16.32
CA ALA A 24 -5.62 7.23 -15.04
C ALA A 24 -5.58 6.11 -13.97
N MET A 25 -5.07 4.93 -14.30
CA MET A 25 -4.92 3.85 -13.33
C MET A 25 -3.64 4.02 -12.51
N VAL A 26 -3.64 3.43 -11.32
CA VAL A 26 -2.53 3.56 -10.38
C VAL A 26 -2.10 2.21 -9.83
N THR A 27 -0.81 2.11 -9.52
CA THR A 27 -0.32 1.08 -8.61
C THR A 27 -0.55 1.56 -7.17
N VAL A 28 -1.30 0.79 -6.40
CA VAL A 28 -1.49 1.04 -4.97
C VAL A 28 -0.42 0.29 -4.18
N VAL A 29 0.26 1.00 -3.29
CA VAL A 29 1.18 0.39 -2.32
C VAL A 29 0.57 0.50 -0.93
N ILE A 30 0.22 -0.65 -0.36
CA ILE A 30 -0.33 -0.75 0.99
C ILE A 30 0.84 -0.81 1.98
N LEU A 31 0.88 0.14 2.90
CA LEU A 31 1.89 0.23 3.95
C LEU A 31 1.42 -0.51 5.20
N ASP A 32 2.22 -1.49 5.62
CA ASP A 32 2.02 -2.25 6.85
C ASP A 32 2.54 -1.48 8.09
N SER A 33 2.06 -1.82 9.29
CA SER A 33 2.40 -1.15 10.56
C SER A 33 3.91 -1.18 10.83
N ASN A 34 4.54 -2.33 10.60
CA ASN A 34 5.99 -2.50 10.76
C ASN A 34 6.78 -1.64 9.77
N PHE A 35 6.24 -1.38 8.58
CA PHE A 35 6.92 -0.60 7.56
C PHE A 35 6.93 0.90 7.87
N LEU A 36 5.92 1.40 8.61
CA LEU A 36 5.86 2.79 9.06
C LEU A 36 6.96 3.16 10.07
N PHE A 37 7.61 2.17 10.69
CA PHE A 37 8.78 2.39 11.54
C PHE A 37 10.10 2.54 10.77
N VAL A 38 10.15 2.17 9.49
CA VAL A 38 11.38 2.19 8.67
C VAL A 38 12.04 3.58 8.62
N PRO A 39 11.30 4.69 8.42
CA PRO A 39 11.91 6.03 8.42
C PRO A 39 12.63 6.37 9.72
N LEU A 40 12.12 5.89 10.86
CA LEU A 40 12.71 6.17 12.17
C LEU A 40 13.93 5.29 12.44
N GLN A 41 13.82 4.00 12.16
CA GLN A 41 14.85 3.01 12.51
C GLN A 41 16.05 3.03 11.56
N PHE A 42 15.80 3.31 10.27
CA PHE A 42 16.80 3.18 9.22
C PHE A 42 17.06 4.48 8.46
N LYS A 43 16.36 5.58 8.79
CA LYS A 43 16.51 6.90 8.14
C LYS A 43 16.25 6.87 6.63
N ILE A 44 15.32 6.01 6.20
CA ILE A 44 14.90 5.88 4.80
C ILE A 44 13.52 6.53 4.65
N ASP A 45 13.39 7.55 3.80
CA ASP A 45 12.09 8.16 3.50
C ASP A 45 11.27 7.24 2.60
N ILE A 46 10.52 6.31 3.19
CA ILE A 46 9.69 5.35 2.46
C ILE A 46 8.65 6.04 1.55
N PHE A 47 8.20 7.24 1.92
CA PHE A 47 7.18 7.97 1.16
C PHE A 47 7.74 8.54 -0.14
N HIS A 48 9.06 8.71 -0.21
CA HIS A 48 9.77 9.18 -1.39
C HIS A 48 10.41 8.04 -2.18
N GLU A 49 10.95 7.03 -1.49
CA GLU A 49 11.64 5.91 -2.11
C GLU A 49 10.69 4.92 -2.79
N ILE A 50 9.52 4.62 -2.20
CA ILE A 50 8.57 3.67 -2.79
C ILE A 50 8.07 4.14 -4.18
N PRO A 51 7.59 5.38 -4.36
CA PRO A 51 7.15 5.85 -5.67
C PRO A 51 8.25 5.87 -6.74
N ARG A 52 9.53 5.86 -6.35
CA ARG A 52 10.67 5.77 -7.28
C ARG A 52 10.96 4.35 -7.74
N LEU A 53 10.61 3.37 -6.91
CA LEU A 53 10.77 1.95 -7.24
C LEU A 53 9.62 1.45 -8.11
N VAL A 54 8.41 1.94 -7.87
CA VAL A 54 7.21 1.51 -8.59
C VAL A 54 7.14 2.21 -9.95
N GLU A 55 6.95 1.42 -11.00
CA GLU A 55 6.73 1.96 -12.35
C GLU A 55 5.33 2.57 -12.48
N GLY A 56 5.24 3.74 -13.09
CA GLY A 56 3.97 4.42 -13.36
C GLY A 56 3.41 5.20 -12.16
N SER A 57 2.13 5.56 -12.26
CA SER A 57 1.44 6.35 -11.22
C SER A 57 1.27 5.52 -9.95
N THR A 58 1.71 6.06 -8.81
CA THR A 58 1.72 5.34 -7.53
C THR A 58 0.88 6.05 -6.47
N ARG A 59 0.11 5.30 -5.70
CA ARG A 59 -0.61 5.78 -4.50
C ARG A 59 -0.18 5.00 -3.28
N LEU A 60 0.30 5.69 -2.25
CA LEU A 60 0.60 5.10 -0.96
C LEU A 60 -0.67 5.08 -0.11
N VAL A 61 -1.01 3.92 0.43
CA VAL A 61 -2.20 3.72 1.25
C VAL A 61 -1.82 3.14 2.60
N ILE A 62 -2.39 3.71 3.67
CA ILE A 62 -2.36 3.10 5.01
C ILE A 62 -3.79 2.71 5.37
N PRO A 63 -4.08 1.42 5.54
CA PRO A 63 -5.37 0.97 6.06
C PRO A 63 -5.63 1.52 7.47
N ARG A 64 -6.87 1.92 7.80
CA ARG A 64 -7.17 2.50 9.12
C ARG A 64 -6.83 1.57 10.28
N GLY A 65 -7.01 0.26 10.12
CA GLY A 65 -6.61 -0.72 11.13
C GLY A 65 -5.14 -0.66 11.52
N VAL A 66 -4.27 -0.34 10.57
CA VAL A 66 -2.83 -0.15 10.83
C VAL A 66 -2.60 1.08 11.72
N ILE A 67 -3.30 2.19 11.43
CA ILE A 67 -3.26 3.40 12.27
C ILE A 67 -3.77 3.09 13.69
N ASP A 68 -4.86 2.34 13.80
CA ASP A 68 -5.46 1.96 15.09
C ASP A 68 -4.53 1.09 15.93
N GLU A 69 -3.85 0.11 15.32
CA GLU A 69 -2.84 -0.70 15.98
C GLU A 69 -1.68 0.18 16.48
N MET A 70 -1.18 1.08 15.64
CA MET A 70 -0.11 2.01 16.02
C MET A 70 -0.53 2.94 17.17
N ASN A 71 -1.78 3.40 17.18
CA ASN A 71 -2.33 4.20 18.28
C ASN A 71 -2.39 3.41 19.61
N ARG A 72 -2.71 2.11 19.56
CA ARG A 72 -2.65 1.23 20.74
C ARG A 72 -1.23 1.06 21.26
N ILE A 73 -0.25 0.91 20.36
CA ILE A 73 1.18 0.85 20.73
C ILE A 73 1.64 2.18 21.34
N ALA A 74 1.22 3.30 20.75
CA ALA A 74 1.55 4.65 21.18
C ALA A 74 0.97 5.00 22.56
N SER A 75 -0.20 4.46 22.92
CA SER A 75 -0.89 4.71 24.20
C SER A 75 -0.57 3.67 25.28
N GLY A 76 0.01 2.53 24.91
CA GLY A 76 0.35 1.44 25.83
C GLY A 76 1.52 1.75 26.77
N ASN A 77 1.51 1.12 27.95
CA ASN A 77 2.58 1.23 28.95
C ASN A 77 3.79 0.30 28.68
N ARG A 78 3.75 -0.54 27.64
CA ARG A 78 4.83 -1.50 27.33
C ARG A 78 5.90 -0.85 26.46
N GLY A 79 7.09 -0.65 27.03
CA GLY A 79 8.28 -0.22 26.31
C GLY A 79 8.22 1.25 25.92
N TYR A 80 8.73 2.12 26.79
CA TYR A 80 8.76 3.57 26.60
C TYR A 80 9.27 4.00 25.21
N GLN A 81 10.29 3.30 24.70
CA GLN A 81 10.85 3.57 23.37
C GLN A 81 9.88 3.22 22.24
N ARG A 82 9.27 2.03 22.26
CA ARG A 82 8.36 1.58 21.20
C ARG A 82 7.11 2.46 21.09
N GLY A 83 6.56 2.90 22.23
CA GLY A 83 5.46 3.86 22.24
C GLY A 83 5.85 5.23 21.69
N ARG A 84 7.07 5.72 21.96
CA ARG A 84 7.60 6.97 21.37
C ARG A 84 7.78 6.85 19.86
N ASP A 85 8.34 5.73 19.41
CA ASP A 85 8.54 5.47 17.98
C ASP A 85 7.19 5.42 17.26
N ALA A 86 6.18 4.77 17.86
CA ALA A 86 4.84 4.71 17.27
C ALA A 86 4.19 6.09 17.13
N ARG A 87 4.28 6.93 18.17
CA ARG A 87 3.81 8.33 18.10
C ARG A 87 4.51 9.11 17.00
N THR A 88 5.82 8.95 16.88
CA THR A 88 6.62 9.68 15.89
C THR A 88 6.29 9.20 14.46
N ALA A 89 6.09 7.90 14.26
CA ALA A 89 5.70 7.34 12.97
C ALA A 89 4.29 7.79 12.56
N LEU A 90 3.34 7.84 13.50
CA LEU A 90 2.00 8.37 13.27
C LEU A 90 2.03 9.85 12.86
N LEU A 91 2.78 10.69 13.57
CA LEU A 91 2.93 12.12 13.21
C LEU A 91 3.54 12.29 11.81
N LEU A 92 4.49 11.43 11.44
CA LEU A 92 5.08 11.45 10.10
C LEU A 92 4.04 11.06 9.03
N ALA A 93 3.27 10.00 9.27
CA ALA A 93 2.22 9.56 8.36
C ALA A 93 1.11 10.62 8.21
N GLU A 94 0.68 11.24 9.31
CA GLU A 94 -0.29 12.33 9.33
C GLU A 94 0.21 13.53 8.51
N GLY A 95 1.44 13.98 8.75
CA GLY A 95 2.02 15.06 7.96
C GLY A 95 2.10 14.72 6.47
N LYS A 96 2.41 13.48 6.09
CA LYS A 96 2.40 13.06 4.68
C LYS A 96 0.99 12.98 4.11
N GLN A 97 0.00 12.61 4.92
CA GLN A 97 -1.41 12.61 4.52
C GLN A 97 -1.93 14.03 4.25
N GLU A 98 -1.63 15.00 5.12
CA GLU A 98 -2.03 16.41 4.94
C GLU A 98 -1.52 17.01 3.62
N HIS A 99 -0.34 16.60 3.18
CA HIS A 99 0.27 17.04 1.92
C HIS A 99 -0.12 16.17 0.71
N GLY A 100 -1.05 15.21 0.88
CA GLY A 100 -1.53 14.34 -0.20
C GLY A 100 -0.54 13.26 -0.66
N GLY A 101 0.53 13.02 0.10
CA GLY A 101 1.53 12.00 -0.20
C GLY A 101 1.11 10.58 0.22
N VAL A 102 0.11 10.47 1.10
CA VAL A 102 -0.43 9.21 1.62
C VAL A 102 -1.94 9.33 1.77
N ILE A 103 -2.65 8.23 1.51
CA ILE A 103 -4.09 8.12 1.70
C ILE A 103 -4.35 7.16 2.85
N VAL A 104 -5.11 7.58 3.86
CA VAL A 104 -5.62 6.65 4.88
C VAL A 104 -6.93 6.07 4.39
N LEU A 105 -6.95 4.76 4.19
CA LEU A 105 -8.12 4.05 3.68
C LEU A 105 -8.99 3.59 4.83
N ASP A 106 -10.22 4.10 4.86
CA ASP A 106 -11.20 3.82 5.91
C ASP A 106 -12.03 2.58 5.57
N VAL A 107 -11.40 1.41 5.69
CA VAL A 107 -12.08 0.11 5.58
C VAL A 107 -12.14 -0.52 6.96
N PRO A 108 -13.32 -0.91 7.47
CA PRO A 108 -13.41 -1.53 8.78
C PRO A 108 -12.67 -2.87 8.82
N LEU A 109 -12.11 -3.19 9.99
CA LEU A 109 -11.67 -4.55 10.29
C LEU A 109 -12.89 -5.41 10.56
N ASP A 110 -12.84 -6.64 10.07
CA ASP A 110 -13.84 -7.64 10.44
C ASP A 110 -13.62 -8.09 11.89
N GLU A 111 -14.67 -8.56 12.54
CA GLU A 111 -14.59 -8.97 13.95
C GLU A 111 -13.61 -10.14 14.12
N GLY A 112 -12.58 -9.93 14.96
CA GLY A 112 -11.54 -10.92 15.21
C GLY A 112 -10.49 -11.04 14.09
N GLU A 113 -10.55 -10.21 13.06
CA GLU A 113 -9.59 -10.21 11.95
C GLU A 113 -8.18 -9.76 12.41
N PRO A 114 -7.14 -10.60 12.22
CA PRO A 114 -5.76 -10.16 12.41
C PRO A 114 -5.40 -9.03 11.43
N VAL A 115 -4.58 -8.07 11.88
CA VAL A 115 -4.17 -6.93 11.03
C VAL A 115 -3.42 -7.39 9.77
N ASP A 116 -2.65 -8.48 9.88
CA ASP A 116 -1.95 -9.09 8.74
C ASP A 116 -2.94 -9.60 7.68
N ASP A 117 -4.04 -10.23 8.10
CA ASP A 117 -5.10 -10.72 7.20
C ASP A 117 -5.87 -9.55 6.58
N TYR A 118 -6.10 -8.50 7.37
CA TYR A 118 -6.75 -7.28 6.91
C TYR A 118 -5.99 -6.59 5.76
N VAL A 119 -4.66 -6.51 5.84
CA VAL A 119 -3.81 -5.98 4.75
C VAL A 119 -3.95 -6.82 3.48
N ILE A 120 -3.95 -8.15 3.61
CA ILE A 120 -4.10 -9.08 2.49
C ILE A 120 -5.51 -8.98 1.88
N ARG A 121 -6.56 -8.91 2.70
CA ARG A 121 -7.94 -8.77 2.25
C ARG A 121 -8.14 -7.50 1.44
N ILE A 122 -7.67 -6.35 1.91
CA ILE A 122 -7.76 -5.09 1.16
C ILE A 122 -7.05 -5.21 -0.20
N ALA A 123 -5.87 -5.82 -0.22
CA ALA A 123 -5.14 -6.04 -1.47
C ALA A 123 -5.93 -6.90 -2.47
N LEU A 124 -6.51 -8.00 -1.98
CA LEU A 124 -7.34 -8.89 -2.79
C LEU A 124 -8.62 -8.20 -3.30
N GLU A 125 -9.29 -7.41 -2.46
CA GLU A 125 -10.47 -6.64 -2.86
C GLU A 125 -10.14 -5.64 -3.97
N MET A 126 -9.00 -4.94 -3.88
CA MET A 126 -8.52 -4.03 -4.93
C MET A 126 -8.21 -4.74 -6.25
N LEU A 127 -7.67 -5.96 -6.19
CA LEU A 127 -7.34 -6.74 -7.38
C LEU A 127 -8.60 -7.35 -8.03
N GLN A 128 -9.58 -7.76 -7.21
CA GLN A 128 -10.84 -8.35 -7.67
C GLN A 128 -11.80 -7.30 -8.24
N ASP A 129 -11.84 -6.12 -7.63
CA ASP A 129 -12.65 -4.98 -8.07
C ASP A 129 -11.78 -3.70 -8.12
N PRO A 130 -11.10 -3.47 -9.26
CA PRO A 130 -10.25 -2.31 -9.49
C PRO A 130 -10.91 -0.95 -9.27
N GLU A 131 -12.25 -0.86 -9.36
CA GLU A 131 -12.98 0.39 -9.23
C GLU A 131 -13.56 0.60 -7.82
N LYS A 132 -13.51 -0.41 -6.95
CA LYS A 132 -14.08 -0.38 -5.59
C LYS A 132 -13.66 0.85 -4.80
N PHE A 133 -12.38 1.21 -4.89
CA PHE A 133 -11.77 2.32 -4.15
C PHE A 133 -11.42 3.53 -5.01
N GLN A 134 -12.04 3.66 -6.19
CA GLN A 134 -11.66 4.70 -7.15
C GLN A 134 -11.86 6.13 -6.63
N LYS A 135 -12.74 6.33 -5.64
CA LYS A 135 -13.01 7.64 -5.03
C LYS A 135 -11.89 8.06 -4.07
N GLU A 136 -11.30 7.07 -3.40
CA GLU A 136 -10.25 7.25 -2.40
C GLU A 136 -8.87 7.35 -3.07
N VAL A 137 -8.61 6.49 -4.07
CA VAL A 137 -7.31 6.39 -4.74
C VAL A 137 -7.37 6.77 -6.21
N GLN A 138 -7.98 5.91 -7.02
CA GLN A 138 -8.16 5.88 -8.48
C GLN A 138 -8.41 4.40 -8.86
N PRO A 139 -8.84 4.09 -10.09
CA PRO A 139 -8.90 2.71 -10.56
C PRO A 139 -7.53 2.02 -10.42
N VAL A 140 -7.52 0.83 -9.82
CA VAL A 140 -6.29 0.12 -9.44
C VAL A 140 -5.80 -0.75 -10.60
N GLU A 141 -4.58 -0.52 -11.08
CA GLU A 141 -3.94 -1.40 -12.05
C GLU A 141 -3.20 -2.56 -11.38
N ALA A 142 -2.55 -2.28 -10.25
CA ALA A 142 -1.74 -3.24 -9.53
C ALA A 142 -1.71 -2.92 -8.04
N VAL A 143 -1.47 -3.93 -7.23
CA VAL A 143 -1.30 -3.81 -5.79
C VAL A 143 0.06 -4.33 -5.38
N VAL A 144 0.71 -3.60 -4.47
CA VAL A 144 1.98 -3.95 -3.84
C VAL A 144 1.81 -3.82 -2.34
N ILE A 145 2.38 -4.75 -1.57
CA ILE A 145 2.44 -4.65 -0.11
C ILE A 145 3.86 -4.28 0.31
N ALA A 146 4.01 -3.20 1.08
CA ALA A 146 5.27 -2.82 1.67
C ALA A 146 5.35 -3.38 3.09
N THR A 147 6.10 -4.47 3.27
CA THR A 147 6.23 -5.15 4.55
C THR A 147 7.59 -5.85 4.69
N ASN A 148 8.07 -5.96 5.93
CA ASN A 148 9.19 -6.83 6.28
C ASN A 148 8.73 -8.06 7.07
N ASP A 149 7.46 -8.10 7.47
CA ASP A 149 6.91 -9.16 8.29
C ASP A 149 6.91 -10.49 7.52
N LYS A 150 7.28 -11.58 8.21
CA LYS A 150 7.39 -12.88 7.55
C LYS A 150 6.01 -13.43 7.17
N GLU A 151 5.04 -13.31 8.06
CA GLU A 151 3.70 -13.86 7.90
C GLU A 151 2.94 -13.12 6.79
N VAL A 152 2.99 -11.78 6.78
CA VAL A 152 2.39 -10.97 5.69
C VAL A 152 3.05 -11.31 4.36
N LYS A 153 4.38 -11.52 4.32
CA LYS A 153 5.07 -11.92 3.07
C LYS A 153 4.63 -13.29 2.57
N GLU A 154 4.50 -14.27 3.47
CA GLU A 154 4.05 -15.61 3.09
C GLU A 154 2.65 -15.55 2.49
N LYS A 155 1.70 -14.87 3.15
CA LYS A 155 0.34 -14.67 2.65
C LYS A 155 0.30 -13.89 1.32
N ALA A 156 1.11 -12.85 1.18
CA ALA A 156 1.19 -12.08 -0.06
C ALA A 156 1.74 -12.93 -1.23
N ILE A 157 2.75 -13.77 -0.99
CA ILE A 157 3.28 -14.70 -1.99
C ILE A 157 2.23 -15.73 -2.40
N GLU A 158 1.52 -16.33 -1.44
CA GLU A 158 0.44 -17.29 -1.71
C GLU A 158 -0.66 -16.71 -2.60
N ASN A 159 -0.92 -15.41 -2.45
CA ASN A 159 -1.91 -14.66 -3.22
C ASN A 159 -1.34 -13.94 -4.46
N VAL A 160 -0.07 -14.18 -4.82
CA VAL A 160 0.60 -13.60 -6.00
C VAL A 160 0.63 -12.05 -5.96
N ILE A 161 0.72 -11.47 -4.77
CA ILE A 161 0.82 -10.03 -4.55
C ILE A 161 2.29 -9.63 -4.50
N ARG A 162 2.65 -8.56 -5.23
CA ARG A 162 4.02 -8.02 -5.24
C ARG A 162 4.38 -7.41 -3.90
N ILE A 163 5.65 -7.53 -3.51
CA ILE A 163 6.14 -7.07 -2.21
C ILE A 163 7.31 -6.10 -2.39
N ILE A 164 7.29 -5.00 -1.64
CA ILE A 164 8.46 -4.17 -1.38
C ILE A 164 8.93 -4.45 0.04
N GLU A 165 10.21 -4.78 0.19
CA GLU A 165 10.83 -5.01 1.49
C GLU A 165 12.11 -4.17 1.68
N LEU A 166 12.48 -3.94 2.93
CA LEU A 166 13.77 -3.36 3.31
C LEU A 166 14.84 -4.45 3.24
N ARG A 167 15.79 -4.30 2.33
CA ARG A 167 16.93 -5.22 2.16
C ARG A 167 18.18 -4.65 2.80
N GLY A 168 18.87 -5.50 3.57
CA GLY A 168 20.15 -5.15 4.20
C GLY A 168 20.09 -3.93 5.13
N LYS A 169 18.89 -3.55 5.61
CA LYS A 169 18.66 -2.35 6.45
C LYS A 169 19.11 -1.02 5.82
N THR A 170 19.26 -0.98 4.50
CA THR A 170 19.89 0.15 3.79
C THR A 170 19.08 0.62 2.59
N GLN A 171 18.31 -0.26 1.95
CA GLN A 171 17.55 0.08 0.75
C GLN A 171 16.23 -0.67 0.65
N LEU A 172 15.25 -0.05 -0.01
CA LEU A 172 14.01 -0.71 -0.39
C LEU A 172 14.19 -1.42 -1.73
N ALA A 173 13.55 -2.56 -1.92
CA ALA A 173 13.55 -3.26 -3.20
C ALA A 173 12.31 -4.14 -3.34
N PHE A 174 11.94 -4.44 -4.59
CA PHE A 174 11.03 -5.54 -4.87
C PHE A 174 11.66 -6.87 -4.47
N ARG A 175 10.80 -7.74 -3.93
CA ARG A 175 11.10 -9.16 -3.75
C ARG A 175 10.92 -9.92 -5.06
#